data_AF-A0A1T4V708-F1
#
_entry.id   AF-A0A1T4V708-F1
#
_cell.length_a   1.000
_cell.length_b   1.000
_cell.length_c   1.000
_cell.angle_alpha   90.00
_cell.angle_beta   90.00
_cell.angle_gamma   90.00
#
_symmetry.space_group_name_H-M   'P 1'
#
loop_
_entity.id
_entity.type
_entity.pdbx_description
1 polymer ?
#
loop_
_entity_poly.entity_id
_entity_poly.type
_entity_poly.pdbx_seq_one_letter_code
_entity_poly.pdbx_strand_id
1 'polypeptide(L)' 'MSKSERFFELLTLLRSKRYAVTAKNLAEELSVSERTIYRNI' A
#
# COMPACT_ATOMS: atom_id res chain seq x y z
N MET A 1 6.95 -7.91 9.16
CA MET A 1 6.97 -6.63 8.41
C MET A 1 7.17 -5.46 9.36
N SER A 2 8.32 -4.80 9.27
CA SER A 2 8.52 -3.51 9.91
C SER A 2 7.64 -2.43 9.25
N LYS A 3 7.38 -1.31 9.95
CA LYS A 3 6.62 -0.19 9.38
C LYS A 3 7.33 0.39 8.13
N SER A 4 8.66 0.39 8.13
CA SER A 4 9.50 0.94 7.07
C SER A 4 9.49 0.08 5.80
N GLU A 5 9.59 -1.26 5.93
CA GLU A 5 9.48 -2.17 4.77
C GLU A 5 8.14 -1.99 4.05
N ARG A 6 7.04 -1.95 4.80
CA ARG A 6 5.71 -1.79 4.22
C ARG A 6 5.56 -0.48 3.43
N PHE A 7 6.18 0.58 3.95
CA PHE A 7 6.15 1.88 3.28
C PHE A 7 6.93 1.84 1.96
N PHE A 8 8.08 1.17 1.96
CA PHE A 8 8.89 0.98 0.75
C PHE A 8 8.18 0.12 -0.31
N GLU A 9 7.53 -0.96 0.12
CA GLU A 9 6.70 -1.78 -0.77
C GLU A 9 5.53 -0.99 -1.34
N LEU A 10 4.79 -0.24 -0.49
CA LEU A 10 3.68 0.61 -0.94
C LEU A 10 4.13 1.64 -1.98
N LEU A 11 5.25 2.33 -1.76
CA LEU A 11 5.82 3.29 -2.72
C LEU A 11 6.22 2.62 -4.04
N THR A 12 6.84 1.44 -3.97
CA THR A 12 7.23 0.67 -5.16
C THR A 12 6.00 0.28 -5.98
N LEU A 13 4.95 -0.17 -5.29
CA LEU A 13 3.70 -0.60 -5.88
C LEU A 13 2.98 0.57 -6.54
N LEU A 14 2.85 1.72 -5.85
CA LEU A 14 2.28 2.95 -6.42
C LEU A 14 3.07 3.46 -7.63
N ARG A 15 4.41 3.40 -7.62
CA ARG A 15 5.22 3.79 -8.77
C ARG A 15 5.05 2.87 -9.98
N SER A 16 4.75 1.59 -9.75
CA SER A 16 4.49 0.63 -10.84
C SER A 16 3.12 0.84 -11.50
N LYS A 17 2.14 1.34 -10.74
CA LYS A 17 0.76 1.54 -11.20
C LYS A 17 0.62 2.99 -11.70
N ARG A 18 0.65 3.21 -13.02
CA ARG A 18 0.41 4.55 -13.64
C ARG A 18 -1.07 4.93 -13.73
N TYR A 19 -1.90 4.38 -12.87
CA TYR A 19 -3.35 4.58 -12.82
C TYR A 19 -3.82 4.63 -11.36
N ALA A 20 -4.98 5.23 -11.12
CA ALA A 20 -5.55 5.32 -9.78
C ALA A 20 -5.85 3.92 -9.22
N VAL A 21 -5.32 3.63 -8.03
CA VAL A 21 -5.55 2.39 -7.30
C VAL A 21 -6.30 2.69 -6.00
N THR A 22 -7.23 1.81 -5.65
CA THR A 22 -8.04 1.98 -4.43
C THR A 22 -7.28 1.47 -3.20
N ALA A 23 -7.59 2.01 -2.02
CA ALA A 23 -7.02 1.52 -0.76
C ALA A 23 -7.34 0.04 -0.53
N LYS A 24 -8.52 -0.43 -0.97
CA LYS A 24 -8.92 -1.84 -0.94
C LYS A 24 -7.96 -2.74 -1.73
N ASN A 25 -7.63 -2.36 -2.97
CA ASN A 25 -6.70 -3.15 -3.79
C ASN A 25 -5.30 -3.18 -3.18
N LEU A 26 -4.82 -2.05 -2.67
CA LEU A 26 -3.52 -1.97 -1.99
C LEU A 26 -3.49 -2.81 -0.71
N ALA A 27 -4.60 -2.83 0.04
CA ALA A 27 -4.77 -3.61 1.26
C ALA A 27 -4.74 -5.12 0.98
N GLU A 28 -5.43 -5.57 -0.07
CA GLU A 28 -5.40 -6.96 -0.52
C GLU A 28 -3.99 -7.39 -0.97
N GLU A 29 -3.32 -6.58 -1.80
CA GLU A 29 -1.98 -6.91 -2.34
C GLU A 29 -0.90 -6.94 -1.25
N LEU A 30 -1.00 -6.05 -0.25
CA LEU A 30 -0.08 -6.00 0.89
C LEU A 30 -0.53 -6.85 2.09
N SER A 31 -1.64 -7.59 1.98
CA SER A 31 -2.22 -8.39 3.08
C SER A 31 -2.39 -7.62 4.40
N VAL A 32 -2.86 -6.37 4.30
CA VAL A 32 -3.14 -5.49 5.44
C VAL A 32 -4.59 -4.99 5.40
N SER A 33 -5.03 -4.31 6.46
CA SER A 33 -6.33 -3.64 6.45
C SER A 33 -6.28 -2.31 5.68
N GLU A 34 -7.42 -1.91 5.09
CA GLU A 34 -7.57 -0.58 4.47
C GLU A 34 -7.23 0.55 5.45
N ARG A 35 -7.58 0.41 6.74
CA ARG A 35 -7.18 1.35 7.81
C ARG A 35 -5.66 1.54 7.88
N THR A 36 -4.89 0.48 7.64
CA THR A 36 -3.44 0.57 7.63
C THR A 36 -2.95 1.36 6.41
N ILE A 37 -3.57 1.19 5.24
CA ILE A 37 -3.28 1.98 4.05
C ILE A 37 -3.56 3.47 4.31
N TYR A 38 -4.75 3.81 4.80
CA TYR A 38 -5.13 5.21 5.13
C TYR A 38 -4.25 5.86 6.21
N ARG A 39 -3.62 5.07 7.09
CA ARG A 39 -2.70 5.59 8.11
C ARG A 39 -1.28 5.82 7.57
N ASN A 40 -0.92 5.19 6.46
CA ASN A 40 0.42 5.26 5.88
C ASN A 40 0.51 6.21 4.67
N ILE A 41 -0.62 6.55 4.03
CA ILE A 41 -0.68 7.63 3.03
C ILE A 41 -0.88 8.95 3.78
#